data_AF-A0A929Q0H5-F1
#
_entry.id   AF-A0A929Q0H5-F1
#
_cell.length_a   1.000
_cell.length_b   1.000
_cell.length_c   1.000
_cell.angle_alpha   90.00
_cell.angle_beta   90.00
_cell.angle_gamma   90.00
#
_symmetry.space_group_name_H-M   'P 1'
#
loop_
_entity.id
_entity.type
_entity.pdbx_description
1 polymer ?
#
loop_
_entity_poly.entity_id
_entity_poly.type
_entity_poly.pdbx_seq_one_letter_code
_entity_poly.pdbx_strand_id
1 'polypeptide(L)'
;MTRTANPSSRYNVHIHKVNGYLYASTQVPSVNEVTGKKTYKRIIWGTITTEKMFIPGNQYYLASHEERLKLNFPSDWDISETKKLSGNRNPGRPSIEGQDENRLYGHIWLLEQIAEKTGLKADLIDVFNGNEEIVNALLTLAMFRLSGHGSYCHVQAWQKYTKTPISVELTPSFITRLLQSITDQHRMDLFRKRVLRVDKNELCAVDSTSRSAYGTSLCDIKWGKNKDQLPLPQTMEVVVYTLDGHMPIYYRSFPGNIPDSRSLQTILHDLENVGITRVVLITDRGYDTIRNLELYILKDQPMIMAAKTSQGEVAKKIASLESYSHHPKEMTLCVEKGLYMAQYDVDYQIETTHSNVKTAKKLKLNLYFDAVRRCHILSKIDIEIALQERRLKEIVENNEDVGDEKSCKRNYSWFDLTTDSSGKKLTSYHIKEKKLKKARQAAGFFANYTLMLDIDPQTAHEHYKLRDEQEKYFDMMKGTCESDRQRNWSEPGKEGSRFVLFLAQILGGYISHYRKEKLDDKFPSIAHIFEEMKSIRCIEHPHKEPFITPFIGSQIKICEAMEISIPKDSSPDYLVKKTTKGKRGRPRKQKVVETIH
;
A
#
# COMPACT_ATOMS: atom_id res chain seq x y z
N MET A 1 32.45 45.03 -30.39
CA MET A 1 31.18 45.07 -29.62
C MET A 1 30.76 43.64 -29.29
N THR A 2 30.91 43.22 -28.04
CA THR A 2 30.40 41.95 -27.53
C THR A 2 28.88 42.01 -27.60
N ARG A 3 28.28 41.17 -28.45
CA ARG A 3 26.83 41.05 -28.62
C ARG A 3 26.22 40.76 -27.24
N THR A 4 25.45 41.70 -26.71
CA THR A 4 24.66 41.51 -25.48
C THR A 4 23.74 40.32 -25.70
N ALA A 5 24.01 39.21 -25.00
CA ALA A 5 23.21 38.01 -25.13
C ALA A 5 21.80 38.30 -24.57
N ASN A 6 20.80 38.35 -25.44
CA ASN A 6 19.41 38.54 -25.03
C ASN A 6 19.04 37.42 -24.03
N PRO A 7 18.64 37.71 -22.78
CA PRO A 7 18.39 36.69 -21.76
C PRO A 7 17.36 35.64 -22.19
N SER A 8 16.39 36.04 -23.02
CA SER A 8 15.34 35.18 -23.58
C SER A 8 15.81 34.25 -24.70
N SER A 9 17.00 34.47 -25.30
CA SER A 9 17.50 33.64 -26.41
C SER A 9 17.76 32.19 -26.00
N ARG A 10 17.90 31.92 -24.69
CA ARG A 10 18.15 30.58 -24.14
C ARG A 10 16.94 29.65 -24.26
N TYR A 11 15.75 30.22 -24.38
CA TYR A 11 14.50 29.47 -24.48
C TYR A 11 13.93 29.44 -25.90
N ASN A 12 14.64 30.02 -26.86
CA ASN A 12 14.26 29.94 -28.27
C ASN A 12 14.44 28.50 -28.77
N VAL A 13 13.36 27.94 -29.29
CA VAL A 13 13.34 26.58 -29.83
C VAL A 13 13.86 26.62 -31.27
N HIS A 14 14.85 25.78 -31.56
CA HIS A 14 15.51 25.69 -32.86
C HIS A 14 15.37 24.30 -33.47
N ILE A 15 15.36 24.24 -34.81
CA ILE A 15 15.41 22.98 -35.55
C ILE A 15 16.80 22.38 -35.39
N HIS A 16 16.85 21.15 -34.90
CA HIS A 16 18.04 20.33 -34.88
C HIS A 16 17.85 19.12 -35.79
N LYS A 17 18.62 19.04 -36.87
CA LYS A 17 18.58 17.91 -37.82
C LYS A 17 19.58 16.84 -37.41
N VAL A 18 19.11 15.61 -37.24
CA VAL A 18 19.95 14.43 -36.95
C VAL A 18 19.47 13.27 -37.80
N ASN A 19 20.36 12.67 -38.61
CA ASN A 19 20.08 11.48 -39.42
C ASN A 19 18.77 11.58 -40.25
N GLY A 20 18.49 12.76 -40.81
CA GLY A 20 17.28 13.01 -41.62
C GLY A 20 16.04 13.43 -40.84
N TYR A 21 16.01 13.27 -39.51
CA TYR A 21 14.91 13.70 -38.66
C TYR A 21 15.08 15.14 -38.16
N LEU A 22 13.98 15.86 -38.04
CA LEU A 22 13.93 17.23 -37.53
C LEU A 22 13.41 17.24 -36.09
N TYR A 23 14.20 17.82 -35.18
CA TYR A 23 13.88 17.91 -33.77
C TYR A 23 13.73 19.37 -33.34
N ALA A 24 12.77 19.64 -32.46
CA ALA A 24 12.66 20.91 -31.77
C ALA A 24 13.54 20.86 -30.53
N SER A 25 14.52 21.76 -30.43
CA SER A 25 15.47 21.75 -29.31
C SER A 25 15.87 23.14 -28.82
N THR A 26 16.15 23.26 -27.53
CA THR A 26 16.82 24.43 -26.95
C THR A 26 18.26 24.08 -26.59
N GLN A 27 19.14 25.08 -26.53
CA GLN A 27 20.51 24.92 -26.03
C GLN A 27 20.69 25.81 -24.80
N VAL A 28 20.68 25.20 -23.63
CA VAL A 28 20.87 25.92 -22.37
C VAL A 28 22.36 25.88 -22.01
N PRO A 29 23.02 27.05 -21.86
CA PRO A 29 24.41 27.08 -21.39
C PRO A 29 24.47 26.79 -19.89
N SER A 30 25.19 25.74 -19.51
CA SER A 30 25.63 25.51 -18.12
C SER A 30 27.07 25.98 -17.95
N VAL A 31 27.34 26.76 -16.91
CA VAL A 31 28.70 27.20 -16.58
C VAL A 31 29.21 26.31 -15.45
N ASN A 32 30.35 25.66 -15.65
CA ASN A 32 30.99 24.89 -14.59
C ASN A 32 31.59 25.88 -13.57
N GLU A 33 31.08 25.87 -12.33
CA GLU A 33 31.41 26.84 -11.28
C GLU A 33 32.90 26.86 -10.90
N VAL A 34 33.61 25.74 -11.09
CA VAL A 34 35.03 25.59 -10.72
C VAL A 34 35.96 25.99 -11.86
N THR A 35 35.57 25.75 -13.12
CA THR A 35 36.44 25.96 -14.29
C THR A 35 36.05 27.14 -15.16
N GLY A 36 34.90 27.77 -14.91
CA GLY A 36 34.33 28.85 -15.72
C GLY A 36 33.93 28.44 -17.15
N LYS A 37 34.12 27.16 -17.51
CA LYS A 37 33.88 26.67 -18.87
C LYS A 37 32.38 26.52 -19.12
N LYS A 38 31.89 27.17 -20.18
CA LYS A 38 30.51 27.05 -20.64
C LYS A 38 30.33 25.78 -21.46
N THR A 39 29.47 24.88 -21.00
CA THR A 39 29.02 23.70 -21.74
C THR A 39 27.58 23.92 -22.17
N TYR A 40 27.23 23.54 -23.40
CA TYR A 40 25.87 23.70 -23.92
C TYR A 40 25.19 22.34 -23.92
N LYS A 41 24.19 22.18 -23.06
CA LYS A 41 23.35 20.98 -23.07
C LYS A 41 22.16 21.23 -23.98
N ARG A 42 22.03 20.42 -25.03
CA ARG A 42 20.87 20.47 -25.93
C ARG A 42 19.74 19.66 -25.32
N ILE A 43 18.56 20.26 -25.22
CA ILE A 43 17.33 19.62 -24.74
C ILE A 43 16.40 19.48 -25.93
N ILE A 44 15.97 18.25 -26.22
CA ILE A 44 15.03 17.95 -27.30
C ILE A 44 13.62 17.91 -26.70
N TRP A 45 12.75 18.79 -27.18
CA TRP A 45 11.38 18.93 -26.73
C TRP A 45 10.39 18.09 -27.53
N GLY A 46 10.72 17.76 -28.79
CA GLY A 46 9.88 16.95 -29.65
C GLY A 46 10.41 16.87 -31.08
N THR A 47 9.60 16.35 -31.98
CA THR A 47 9.90 16.24 -33.41
C THR A 47 9.13 17.30 -34.20
N ILE A 48 9.62 17.59 -35.41
CA ILE A 48 8.98 18.52 -36.33
C ILE A 48 8.74 17.79 -37.64
N THR A 49 7.53 17.89 -38.19
CA THR A 49 7.22 17.32 -39.51
C THR A 49 7.85 18.16 -40.63
N THR A 50 7.85 17.64 -41.85
CA THR A 50 8.28 18.40 -43.04
C THR A 50 7.46 19.68 -43.26
N GLU A 51 6.23 19.71 -42.76
CA GLU A 51 5.29 20.84 -42.80
C GLU A 51 5.44 21.81 -41.62
N LYS A 52 6.52 21.67 -40.83
CA LYS A 52 6.80 22.50 -39.63
C LYS A 52 5.75 22.38 -38.52
N MET A 53 5.03 21.26 -38.45
CA MET A 53 4.17 20.93 -37.32
C MET A 53 5.03 20.37 -36.17
N PHE A 54 4.87 20.92 -34.98
CA PHE A 54 5.57 20.46 -33.78
C PHE A 54 4.79 19.35 -33.09
N ILE A 55 5.43 18.18 -32.96
CA ILE A 55 4.90 17.03 -32.23
C ILE A 55 5.64 16.95 -30.88
N PRO A 56 4.94 17.19 -29.75
CA PRO A 56 5.56 17.14 -28.43
C PRO A 56 6.17 15.76 -28.14
N GLY A 57 7.41 15.75 -27.67
CA GLY A 57 8.08 14.55 -27.19
C GLY A 57 7.98 14.39 -25.68
N ASN A 58 8.49 13.27 -25.15
CA ASN A 58 8.44 12.93 -23.72
C ASN A 58 8.92 14.08 -22.81
N GLN A 59 9.97 14.81 -23.21
CA GLN A 59 10.52 15.90 -22.41
C GLN A 59 9.55 17.07 -22.25
N TYR A 60 8.75 17.36 -23.28
CA TYR A 60 7.74 18.42 -23.24
C TYR A 60 6.59 18.05 -22.30
N TYR A 61 6.11 16.81 -22.36
CA TYR A 61 5.07 16.30 -21.45
C TYR A 61 5.53 16.23 -19.99
N LEU A 62 6.81 15.94 -19.74
CA LEU A 62 7.34 15.89 -18.37
C LEU A 62 7.72 17.27 -17.81
N ALA A 63 7.81 18.30 -18.66
CA ALA A 63 8.10 19.67 -18.22
C ALA A 63 6.94 20.29 -17.45
N SER A 64 7.25 21.15 -16.49
CA SER A 64 6.23 21.91 -15.75
C SER A 64 5.52 22.91 -16.65
N HIS A 65 4.33 23.37 -16.25
CA HIS A 65 3.58 24.36 -17.02
C HIS A 65 4.41 25.65 -17.23
N GLU A 66 5.12 26.12 -16.21
CA GLU A 66 6.00 27.28 -16.29
C GLU A 66 7.17 27.08 -17.26
N GLU A 67 7.77 25.88 -17.28
CA GLU A 67 8.86 25.56 -18.21
C GLU A 67 8.37 25.57 -19.66
N ARG A 68 7.18 25.04 -19.91
CA ARG A 68 6.56 25.06 -21.25
C ARG A 68 6.28 26.49 -21.70
N LEU A 69 5.77 27.36 -20.81
CA LEU A 69 5.50 28.76 -21.11
C LEU A 69 6.75 29.58 -21.43
N LYS A 70 7.92 29.18 -20.90
CA LYS A 70 9.19 29.83 -21.21
C LYS A 70 9.67 29.56 -22.64
N LEU A 71 9.20 28.47 -23.29
CA LEU A 71 9.65 28.06 -24.61
C LEU A 71 9.10 29.00 -25.70
N ASN A 72 10.00 29.63 -26.45
CA ASN A 72 9.64 30.49 -27.57
C ASN A 72 9.73 29.69 -28.87
N PHE A 73 8.57 29.27 -29.38
CA PHE A 73 8.47 28.63 -30.69
C PHE A 73 8.45 29.69 -31.81
N PRO A 74 9.07 29.40 -32.97
CA PRO A 74 8.96 30.26 -34.16
C PRO A 74 7.50 30.44 -34.59
N SER A 75 7.14 31.64 -35.05
CA SER A 75 5.76 31.98 -35.43
C SER A 75 5.24 31.23 -36.66
N ASP A 76 6.14 30.65 -37.46
CA ASP A 76 5.83 29.85 -38.65
C ASP A 76 5.61 28.36 -38.36
N TRP A 77 5.68 27.93 -37.09
CA TRP A 77 5.43 26.55 -36.70
C TRP A 77 3.98 26.33 -36.29
N ASP A 78 3.41 25.20 -36.71
CA ASP A 78 2.11 24.77 -36.19
C ASP A 78 2.32 24.07 -34.84
N ILE A 79 1.75 24.69 -33.79
CA ILE A 79 1.76 24.20 -32.41
C ILE A 79 0.38 23.70 -31.96
N SER A 80 -0.54 23.43 -32.90
CA SER A 80 -1.91 22.95 -32.65
C SER A 80 -1.97 21.76 -31.68
N GLU A 81 -1.05 20.80 -31.80
CA GLU A 81 -0.95 19.63 -30.90
C GLU A 81 -0.71 20.00 -29.43
N THR A 82 0.01 21.10 -29.14
CA THR A 82 0.21 21.58 -27.76
C THR A 82 -1.06 22.15 -27.13
N LYS A 83 -2.01 22.60 -27.96
CA LYS A 83 -3.33 23.07 -27.52
C LYS A 83 -4.28 21.92 -27.19
N LYS A 84 -3.98 20.69 -27.62
CA LYS A 84 -4.79 19.49 -27.34
C LYS A 84 -4.54 18.90 -25.93
N LEU A 85 -3.46 19.33 -25.28
CA LEU A 85 -3.12 18.98 -23.89
C LEU A 85 -4.24 19.37 -22.94
N SER A 86 -4.51 18.50 -21.97
CA SER A 86 -5.60 18.58 -20.99
C SER A 86 -5.75 19.98 -20.36
N GLY A 87 -4.66 20.55 -19.84
CA GLY A 87 -4.67 21.89 -19.20
C GLY A 87 -4.83 23.10 -20.14
N ASN A 88 -4.82 22.92 -21.46
CA ASN A 88 -4.93 24.02 -22.45
C ASN A 88 -6.27 24.01 -23.21
N ARG A 89 -7.21 23.13 -22.84
CA ARG A 89 -8.50 23.01 -23.54
C ARG A 89 -9.45 24.14 -23.12
N ASN A 90 -9.93 24.91 -24.10
CA ASN A 90 -11.00 25.90 -23.86
C ASN A 90 -12.33 25.19 -23.56
N PRO A 91 -13.16 25.71 -22.63
CA PRO A 91 -14.51 25.18 -22.38
C PRO A 91 -15.36 25.17 -23.67
N GLY A 92 -16.02 24.04 -23.97
CA GLY A 92 -17.05 23.95 -25.01
C GLY A 92 -16.61 23.53 -26.42
N ARG A 93 -15.36 23.11 -26.66
CA ARG A 93 -14.94 22.58 -27.98
C ARG A 93 -14.93 21.04 -27.99
N PRO A 94 -15.69 20.35 -28.86
CA PRO A 94 -15.53 18.91 -29.07
C PRO A 94 -14.13 18.61 -29.60
N SER A 95 -13.34 17.87 -28.82
CA SER A 95 -11.87 17.76 -28.98
C SER A 95 -11.39 16.64 -29.88
N ILE A 96 -12.30 15.86 -30.48
CA ILE A 96 -11.93 14.60 -31.15
C ILE A 96 -11.91 14.85 -32.65
N GLU A 97 -10.73 15.16 -33.18
CA GLU A 97 -10.46 15.20 -34.64
C GLU A 97 -10.10 13.78 -35.17
N GLY A 98 -10.11 12.78 -34.29
CA GLY A 98 -9.75 11.38 -34.59
C GLY A 98 -10.87 10.59 -35.25
N GLN A 99 -10.61 9.31 -35.49
CA GLN A 99 -11.57 8.37 -36.07
C GLN A 99 -12.63 7.93 -35.05
N ASP A 100 -13.70 7.29 -35.51
CA ASP A 100 -14.69 6.67 -34.63
C ASP A 100 -14.05 5.61 -33.74
N GLU A 101 -14.16 5.77 -32.42
CA GLU A 101 -13.58 4.86 -31.43
C GLU A 101 -14.65 4.33 -30.47
N ASN A 102 -14.52 3.06 -30.09
CA ASN A 102 -15.36 2.42 -29.09
C ASN A 102 -14.47 1.63 -28.11
N ARG A 103 -14.27 2.18 -26.92
CA ARG A 103 -13.34 1.65 -25.91
C ARG A 103 -14.04 1.30 -24.61
N LEU A 104 -13.52 0.30 -23.90
CA LEU A 104 -13.95 -0.05 -22.54
C LEU A 104 -13.64 1.10 -21.59
N TYR A 105 -14.57 1.46 -20.71
CA TYR A 105 -14.39 2.64 -19.85
C TYR A 105 -14.94 2.50 -18.43
N GLY A 106 -16.02 1.75 -18.16
CA GLY A 106 -16.71 1.88 -16.85
C GLY A 106 -15.85 1.62 -15.61
N HIS A 107 -14.96 0.63 -15.64
CA HIS A 107 -14.01 0.37 -14.55
C HIS A 107 -12.99 1.50 -14.36
N ILE A 108 -12.55 2.14 -15.44
CA ILE A 108 -11.66 3.32 -15.38
C ILE A 108 -12.42 4.55 -14.93
N TRP A 109 -13.61 4.79 -15.48
CA TRP A 109 -14.50 5.84 -15.05
C TRP A 109 -14.77 5.77 -13.54
N LEU A 110 -15.07 4.58 -13.02
CA LEU A 110 -15.26 4.36 -11.58
C LEU A 110 -14.02 4.78 -10.79
N LEU A 111 -12.83 4.36 -11.23
CA LEU A 111 -11.57 4.72 -10.57
C LEU A 111 -11.27 6.22 -10.66
N GLU A 112 -11.63 6.89 -11.75
CA GLU A 112 -11.54 8.35 -11.89
C GLU A 112 -12.46 9.05 -10.89
N GLN A 113 -13.71 8.60 -10.75
CA GLN A 113 -14.64 9.15 -9.76
C GLN A 113 -14.14 8.94 -8.32
N ILE A 114 -13.52 7.79 -8.04
CA ILE A 114 -12.90 7.53 -6.73
C ILE A 114 -11.68 8.43 -6.52
N ALA A 115 -10.86 8.68 -7.55
CA ALA A 115 -9.72 9.59 -7.46
C ALA A 115 -10.16 11.02 -7.15
N GLU A 116 -11.30 11.47 -7.67
CA GLU A 116 -11.91 12.75 -7.32
C GLU A 116 -12.48 12.74 -5.89
N LYS A 117 -13.29 11.74 -5.55
CA LYS A 117 -13.96 11.65 -4.24
C LYS A 117 -12.99 11.54 -3.07
N THR A 118 -11.87 10.81 -3.24
CA THR A 118 -10.81 10.69 -2.23
C THR A 118 -9.89 11.92 -2.16
N GLY A 119 -10.07 12.90 -3.06
CA GLY A 119 -9.21 14.06 -3.23
C GLY A 119 -7.85 13.77 -3.85
N LEU A 120 -7.58 12.51 -4.24
CA LEU A 120 -6.28 12.07 -4.76
C LEU A 120 -5.87 12.85 -6.01
N LYS A 121 -6.80 13.08 -6.94
CA LYS A 121 -6.50 13.81 -8.18
C LYS A 121 -6.13 15.27 -7.90
N ALA A 122 -6.88 15.95 -7.03
CA ALA A 122 -6.56 17.32 -6.60
C ALA A 122 -5.20 17.40 -5.89
N ASP A 123 -4.91 16.44 -4.99
CA ASP A 123 -3.63 16.35 -4.29
C ASP A 123 -2.47 16.20 -5.30
N LEU A 124 -2.62 15.35 -6.32
CA LEU A 124 -1.61 15.15 -7.36
C LEU A 124 -1.42 16.37 -8.26
N ILE A 125 -2.50 17.07 -8.64
CA ILE A 125 -2.42 18.30 -9.45
C ILE A 125 -1.56 19.33 -8.73
N ASP A 126 -1.76 19.52 -7.42
CA ASP A 126 -0.95 20.45 -6.64
C ASP A 126 0.53 20.01 -6.53
N VAL A 127 0.76 18.72 -6.22
CA VAL A 127 2.12 18.14 -6.10
C VAL A 127 2.92 18.28 -7.40
N PHE A 128 2.28 18.19 -8.56
CA PHE A 128 2.91 18.32 -9.87
C PHE A 128 2.69 19.70 -10.52
N ASN A 129 2.47 20.74 -9.70
CA ASN A 129 2.41 22.14 -10.12
C ASN A 129 1.42 22.39 -11.28
N GLY A 130 0.23 21.79 -11.22
CA GLY A 130 -0.81 21.93 -12.23
C GLY A 130 -0.61 21.10 -13.50
N ASN A 131 0.41 20.23 -13.57
CA ASN A 131 0.67 19.42 -14.76
C ASN A 131 -0.28 18.22 -14.87
N GLU A 132 -1.46 18.46 -15.42
CA GLU A 132 -2.50 17.43 -15.62
C GLU A 132 -2.02 16.22 -16.45
N GLU A 133 -1.10 16.40 -17.40
CA GLU A 133 -0.60 15.28 -18.21
C GLU A 133 0.17 14.25 -17.36
N ILE A 134 1.02 14.73 -16.43
CA ILE A 134 1.72 13.85 -15.50
C ILE A 134 0.72 13.17 -14.58
N VAL A 135 -0.24 13.91 -14.03
CA VAL A 135 -1.26 13.35 -13.13
C VAL A 135 -2.09 12.28 -13.84
N ASN A 136 -2.57 12.56 -15.05
CA ASN A 136 -3.34 11.63 -15.85
C ASN A 136 -2.51 10.40 -16.24
N ALA A 137 -1.21 10.55 -16.54
CA ALA A 137 -0.31 9.42 -16.77
C ALA A 137 -0.15 8.56 -15.50
N LEU A 138 0.06 9.17 -14.34
CA LEU A 138 0.23 8.46 -13.07
C LEU A 138 -1.05 7.72 -12.67
N LEU A 139 -2.22 8.37 -12.80
CA LEU A 139 -3.52 7.73 -12.58
C LEU A 139 -3.74 6.58 -13.56
N THR A 140 -3.39 6.76 -14.84
CA THR A 140 -3.47 5.69 -15.84
C THR A 140 -2.64 4.47 -15.45
N LEU A 141 -1.39 4.68 -14.99
CA LEU A 141 -0.53 3.58 -14.53
C LEU A 141 -1.05 2.94 -13.23
N ALA A 142 -1.62 3.72 -12.31
CA ALA A 142 -2.21 3.20 -11.08
C ALA A 142 -3.47 2.36 -11.36
N MET A 143 -4.34 2.84 -12.26
CA MET A 143 -5.53 2.11 -12.71
C MET A 143 -5.16 0.86 -13.50
N PHE A 144 -4.11 0.92 -14.32
CA PHE A 144 -3.56 -0.25 -14.98
C PHE A 144 -3.03 -1.28 -13.98
N ARG A 145 -2.42 -0.88 -12.86
CA ARG A 145 -2.03 -1.83 -11.81
C ARG A 145 -3.21 -2.57 -11.20
N LEU A 146 -4.35 -1.90 -11.02
CA LEU A 146 -5.52 -2.52 -10.41
C LEU A 146 -6.34 -3.38 -11.35
N SER A 147 -6.47 -2.95 -12.61
CA SER A 147 -7.43 -3.50 -13.58
C SER A 147 -6.78 -4.07 -14.85
N GLY A 148 -5.56 -3.65 -15.14
CA GLY A 148 -4.73 -4.22 -16.18
C GLY A 148 -3.96 -5.41 -15.63
N HIS A 149 -3.68 -6.37 -16.50
CA HIS A 149 -2.85 -7.51 -16.15
C HIS A 149 -1.43 -7.31 -16.70
N GLY A 150 -0.43 -7.69 -15.90
CA GLY A 150 0.95 -7.77 -16.35
C GLY A 150 1.81 -6.50 -16.20
N SER A 151 2.88 -6.46 -16.99
CA SER A 151 3.92 -5.43 -16.92
C SER A 151 3.52 -4.13 -17.61
N TYR A 152 4.13 -3.01 -17.22
CA TYR A 152 3.92 -1.70 -17.83
C TYR A 152 4.24 -1.64 -19.34
N CYS A 153 4.95 -2.62 -19.89
CA CYS A 153 5.13 -2.72 -21.34
C CYS A 153 3.81 -2.96 -22.11
N HIS A 154 2.76 -3.45 -21.45
CA HIS A 154 1.46 -3.68 -22.06
C HIS A 154 0.51 -2.48 -21.99
N VAL A 155 0.88 -1.39 -21.29
CA VAL A 155 0.02 -0.21 -21.12
C VAL A 155 -0.36 0.40 -22.47
N GLN A 156 0.60 0.56 -23.37
CA GLN A 156 0.34 1.10 -24.71
C GLN A 156 -0.68 0.26 -25.50
N ALA A 157 -0.56 -1.08 -25.42
CA ALA A 157 -1.53 -1.97 -26.06
C ALA A 157 -2.89 -1.88 -25.37
N TRP A 158 -2.91 -1.76 -24.05
CA TRP A 158 -4.11 -1.63 -23.23
C TRP A 158 -4.94 -0.38 -23.54
N GLN A 159 -4.27 0.75 -23.77
CA GLN A 159 -4.91 2.03 -24.14
C GLN A 159 -5.67 1.98 -25.49
N LYS A 160 -5.37 1.01 -26.36
CA LYS A 160 -6.07 0.86 -27.66
C LYS A 160 -7.53 0.43 -27.49
N TYR A 161 -7.80 -0.42 -26.50
CA TYR A 161 -9.15 -0.96 -26.26
C TYR A 161 -9.79 -0.40 -24.99
N THR A 162 -9.04 0.31 -24.15
CA THR A 162 -9.51 0.90 -22.90
C THR A 162 -9.31 2.42 -22.93
N LYS A 163 -10.36 3.18 -22.64
CA LYS A 163 -10.27 4.64 -22.48
C LYS A 163 -9.58 4.93 -21.15
N THR A 164 -8.53 5.73 -21.19
CA THR A 164 -7.71 6.11 -20.02
C THR A 164 -7.71 7.62 -19.78
N PRO A 165 -7.40 8.07 -18.55
CA PRO A 165 -7.32 9.50 -18.23
C PRO A 165 -6.38 10.29 -19.16
N ILE A 166 -5.23 9.72 -19.50
CA ILE A 166 -4.33 10.31 -20.50
C ILE A 166 -4.73 9.85 -21.90
N SER A 167 -4.83 10.80 -22.84
CA SER A 167 -5.13 10.52 -24.25
C SER A 167 -3.89 10.10 -25.05
N VAL A 168 -2.70 10.50 -24.60
CA VAL A 168 -1.42 10.16 -25.23
C VAL A 168 -1.05 8.71 -24.91
N GLU A 169 -0.51 8.01 -25.92
CA GLU A 169 0.01 6.66 -25.74
C GLU A 169 1.24 6.63 -24.82
N LEU A 170 1.15 5.87 -23.73
CA LEU A 170 2.22 5.66 -22.78
C LEU A 170 3.18 4.57 -23.27
N THR A 171 4.16 4.95 -24.09
CA THR A 171 5.21 4.02 -24.52
C THR A 171 6.09 3.57 -23.33
N PRO A 172 6.74 2.39 -23.39
CA PRO A 172 7.64 1.94 -22.33
C PRO A 172 8.76 2.94 -22.00
N SER A 173 9.23 3.67 -23.02
CA SER A 173 10.24 4.72 -22.86
C SER A 173 9.73 5.93 -22.08
N PHE A 174 8.46 6.34 -22.33
CA PHE A 174 7.80 7.41 -21.62
C PHE A 174 7.61 7.03 -20.16
N ILE A 175 7.06 5.83 -19.91
CA ILE A 175 6.81 5.32 -18.56
C ILE A 175 8.12 5.28 -17.76
N THR A 176 9.20 4.76 -18.34
CA THR A 176 10.50 4.70 -17.66
C THR A 176 10.99 6.09 -17.25
N ARG A 177 10.90 7.08 -18.15
CA ARG A 177 11.32 8.46 -17.85
C ARG A 177 10.41 9.13 -16.81
N LEU A 178 9.10 8.92 -16.91
CA LEU A 178 8.12 9.43 -15.94
C LEU A 178 8.40 8.90 -14.54
N LEU A 179 8.61 7.58 -14.40
CA LEU A 179 8.92 7.00 -13.08
C LEU A 179 10.25 7.52 -12.53
N GLN A 180 11.26 7.68 -13.39
CA GLN A 180 12.57 8.22 -12.99
C GLN A 180 12.54 9.72 -12.66
N SER A 181 11.54 10.47 -13.12
CA SER A 181 11.40 11.90 -12.80
C SER A 181 10.68 12.16 -11.48
N ILE A 182 10.07 11.14 -10.85
CA ILE A 182 9.43 11.28 -9.55
C ILE A 182 10.52 11.42 -8.49
N THR A 183 10.48 12.51 -7.72
CA THR A 183 11.45 12.83 -6.68
C THR A 183 10.90 12.48 -5.29
N ASP A 184 11.79 12.39 -4.30
CA ASP A 184 11.37 12.28 -2.89
C ASP A 184 10.55 13.49 -2.45
N GLN A 185 10.78 14.67 -3.04
CA GLN A 185 9.99 15.87 -2.75
C GLN A 185 8.52 15.66 -3.14
N HIS A 186 8.24 15.17 -4.36
CA HIS A 186 6.87 14.85 -4.77
C HIS A 186 6.21 13.81 -3.84
N ARG A 187 6.98 12.82 -3.38
CA ARG A 187 6.48 11.82 -2.42
C ARG A 187 6.10 12.46 -1.09
N MET A 188 6.97 13.29 -0.52
CA MET A 188 6.72 13.95 0.77
C MET A 188 5.57 14.96 0.67
N ASP A 189 5.45 15.67 -0.45
CA ASP A 189 4.34 16.60 -0.69
C ASP A 189 3.00 15.88 -0.78
N LEU A 190 2.95 14.73 -1.46
CA LEU A 190 1.75 13.89 -1.46
C LEU A 190 1.40 13.43 -0.05
N PHE A 191 2.38 12.96 0.72
CA PHE A 191 2.13 12.53 2.11
C PHE A 191 1.55 13.68 2.95
N ARG A 192 2.09 14.91 2.82
CA ARG A 192 1.56 16.08 3.54
C ARG A 192 0.09 16.31 3.20
N LYS A 193 -0.28 16.21 1.92
CA LYS A 193 -1.69 16.35 1.48
C LYS A 193 -2.58 15.24 2.03
N ARG A 194 -2.13 13.98 2.01
CA ARG A 194 -2.89 12.85 2.56
C ARG A 194 -3.13 13.01 4.06
N VAL A 195 -2.12 13.48 4.78
CA VAL A 195 -2.16 13.66 6.23
C VAL A 195 -3.13 14.75 6.67
N LEU A 196 -3.31 15.80 5.87
CA LEU A 196 -4.31 16.83 6.17
C LEU A 196 -5.75 16.31 6.19
N ARG A 197 -5.97 15.08 5.68
CA ARG A 197 -7.27 14.39 5.66
C ARG A 197 -7.41 13.36 6.78
N VAL A 198 -6.38 13.21 7.62
CA VAL A 198 -6.35 12.28 8.76
C VAL A 198 -6.67 13.07 10.03
N ASP A 199 -7.64 12.58 10.79
CA ASP A 199 -8.08 13.20 12.03
C ASP A 199 -7.09 12.95 13.18
N LYS A 200 -7.18 13.82 14.19
CA LYS A 200 -6.38 13.65 15.40
C LYS A 200 -6.86 12.42 16.16
N ASN A 201 -5.92 11.56 16.53
CA ASN A 201 -6.13 10.26 17.18
C ASN A 201 -6.82 9.19 16.31
N GLU A 202 -6.79 9.33 14.98
CA GLU A 202 -7.20 8.28 14.06
C GLU A 202 -6.34 7.02 14.24
N LEU A 203 -6.94 5.84 14.09
CA LEU A 203 -6.26 4.55 14.28
C LEU A 203 -5.44 4.21 13.05
N CYS A 204 -4.12 4.18 13.19
CA CYS A 204 -3.18 3.94 12.10
C CYS A 204 -2.40 2.65 12.35
N ALA A 205 -2.59 1.66 11.49
CA ALA A 205 -1.85 0.42 11.52
C ALA A 205 -0.48 0.56 10.85
N VAL A 206 0.58 0.07 11.52
CA VAL A 206 1.93 0.00 10.98
C VAL A 206 2.37 -1.45 10.92
N ASP A 207 2.61 -1.91 9.69
CA ASP A 207 3.12 -3.24 9.42
C ASP A 207 4.04 -3.18 8.20
N SER A 208 4.87 -4.22 8.09
CA SER A 208 5.85 -4.38 7.05
C SER A 208 5.53 -5.58 6.17
N THR A 209 6.02 -5.62 4.94
CA THR A 209 6.04 -6.83 4.12
C THR A 209 7.35 -6.95 3.39
N SER A 210 7.78 -8.18 3.11
CA SER A 210 8.87 -8.42 2.18
C SER A 210 8.37 -8.36 0.73
N ARG A 211 9.21 -7.84 -0.16
CA ARG A 211 9.09 -7.98 -1.61
C ARG A 211 10.37 -8.61 -2.14
N SER A 212 10.22 -9.81 -2.70
CA SER A 212 11.37 -10.58 -3.21
C SER A 212 11.89 -9.98 -4.52
N ALA A 213 13.17 -10.14 -4.78
CA ALA A 213 13.82 -9.61 -5.97
C ALA A 213 14.81 -10.63 -6.55
N TYR A 214 14.94 -10.66 -7.87
CA TYR A 214 15.94 -11.48 -8.57
C TYR A 214 17.20 -10.69 -8.97
N GLY A 215 17.07 -9.36 -9.09
CA GLY A 215 18.16 -8.48 -9.51
C GLY A 215 19.15 -8.16 -8.39
N THR A 216 20.36 -7.75 -8.78
CA THR A 216 21.43 -7.29 -7.88
C THR A 216 21.75 -5.81 -8.03
N SER A 217 21.03 -5.09 -8.91
CA SER A 217 21.33 -3.70 -9.26
C SER A 217 20.90 -2.69 -8.19
N LEU A 218 19.96 -3.04 -7.33
CA LEU A 218 19.47 -2.17 -6.25
C LEU A 218 20.17 -2.50 -4.93
N CYS A 219 20.64 -1.48 -4.21
CA CYS A 219 21.49 -1.67 -3.03
C CYS A 219 20.75 -2.33 -1.85
N ASP A 220 19.45 -2.05 -1.73
CA ASP A 220 18.60 -2.51 -0.61
C ASP A 220 18.17 -3.98 -0.73
N ILE A 221 18.43 -4.63 -1.87
CA ILE A 221 18.12 -6.04 -2.05
C ILE A 221 19.10 -6.86 -1.21
N LYS A 222 18.61 -7.38 -0.09
CA LYS A 222 19.41 -8.14 0.88
C LYS A 222 18.69 -9.40 1.32
N TRP A 223 19.46 -10.41 1.68
CA TRP A 223 18.93 -11.62 2.33
C TRP A 223 18.44 -11.27 3.73
N GLY A 224 17.21 -11.68 4.04
CA GLY A 224 16.59 -11.46 5.34
C GLY A 224 15.52 -12.50 5.63
N LYS A 225 14.75 -12.27 6.68
CA LYS A 225 13.63 -13.15 7.02
C LYS A 225 12.47 -12.87 6.07
N ASN A 226 12.31 -13.70 5.05
CA ASN A 226 11.25 -13.53 4.06
C ASN A 226 9.90 -13.96 4.63
N LYS A 227 8.91 -13.05 4.64
CA LYS A 227 7.54 -13.35 5.08
C LYS A 227 6.90 -14.43 4.20
N ASP A 228 7.25 -14.47 2.91
CA ASP A 228 6.75 -15.46 1.94
C ASP A 228 7.51 -16.80 1.99
N GLN A 229 8.53 -16.92 2.87
CA GLN A 229 9.38 -18.11 3.03
C GLN A 229 10.12 -18.54 1.76
N LEU A 230 10.28 -17.63 0.80
CA LEU A 230 11.02 -17.87 -0.43
C LEU A 230 12.53 -17.65 -0.21
N PRO A 231 13.38 -18.52 -0.79
CA PRO A 231 14.84 -18.39 -0.72
C PRO A 231 15.33 -17.36 -1.74
N LEU A 232 14.86 -16.12 -1.62
CA LEU A 232 15.24 -15.00 -2.49
C LEU A 232 15.63 -13.78 -1.64
N PRO A 233 16.57 -12.94 -2.12
CA PRO A 233 16.83 -11.68 -1.48
C PRO A 233 15.62 -10.75 -1.66
N GLN A 234 15.48 -9.77 -0.77
CA GLN A 234 14.26 -8.99 -0.65
C GLN A 234 14.53 -7.53 -0.31
N THR A 235 13.47 -6.74 -0.40
CA THR A 235 13.34 -5.42 0.23
C THR A 235 12.21 -5.48 1.25
N MET A 236 12.30 -4.67 2.30
CA MET A 236 11.21 -4.51 3.26
C MET A 236 10.42 -3.25 2.90
N GLU A 237 9.10 -3.37 2.83
CA GLU A 237 8.16 -2.29 2.62
C GLU A 237 7.43 -2.07 3.94
N VAL A 238 7.40 -0.83 4.45
CA VAL A 238 6.52 -0.45 5.55
C VAL A 238 5.44 0.46 5.04
N VAL A 239 4.22 0.26 5.52
CA VAL A 239 3.09 1.14 5.23
C VAL A 239 2.43 1.55 6.53
N VAL A 240 2.01 2.81 6.59
CA VAL A 240 1.07 3.29 7.61
C VAL A 240 -0.28 3.41 6.94
N TYR A 241 -1.26 2.69 7.47
CA TYR A 241 -2.61 2.56 6.91
C TYR A 241 -3.61 3.07 7.93
N THR A 242 -4.47 4.02 7.53
CA THR A 242 -5.58 4.42 8.39
C THR A 242 -6.67 3.36 8.34
N LEU A 243 -7.13 2.95 9.52
CA LEU A 243 -8.22 2.00 9.70
C LEU A 243 -9.59 2.68 9.66
N ASP A 244 -9.67 3.98 9.94
CA ASP A 244 -10.92 4.73 9.87
C ASP A 244 -11.18 5.19 8.42
N GLY A 245 -10.16 5.70 7.73
CA GLY A 245 -10.23 6.07 6.33
C GLY A 245 -10.00 4.93 5.33
N HIS A 246 -9.65 3.73 5.80
CA HIS A 246 -9.36 2.54 5.00
C HIS A 246 -8.42 2.78 3.80
N MET A 247 -7.37 3.59 3.99
CA MET A 247 -6.42 3.99 2.96
C MET A 247 -4.99 4.09 3.51
N PRO A 248 -3.96 3.87 2.68
CA PRO A 248 -2.58 4.10 3.09
C PRO A 248 -2.27 5.60 3.11
N ILE A 249 -1.53 6.04 4.13
CA ILE A 249 -1.14 7.47 4.30
C ILE A 249 0.35 7.70 4.09
N TYR A 250 1.16 6.66 4.29
CA TYR A 250 2.61 6.73 4.17
C TYR A 250 3.18 5.36 3.80
N TYR A 251 4.28 5.34 3.06
CA TYR A 251 5.06 4.14 2.80
C TYR A 251 6.57 4.42 2.84
N ARG A 252 7.37 3.39 3.13
CA ARG A 252 8.84 3.48 3.06
C ARG A 252 9.52 2.15 2.76
N SER A 253 10.62 2.25 2.01
CA SER A 253 11.59 1.18 1.80
C SER A 253 12.59 1.03 2.92
N PHE A 254 12.94 -0.21 3.20
CA PHE A 254 14.17 -0.55 3.90
C PHE A 254 14.91 -1.71 3.24
N PRO A 255 16.22 -1.85 3.53
CA PRO A 255 16.99 -3.02 3.16
C PRO A 255 16.35 -4.32 3.65
N GLY A 256 16.42 -5.38 2.85
CA GLY A 256 15.76 -6.67 3.14
C GLY A 256 16.13 -7.35 4.46
N ASN A 257 17.26 -6.95 5.05
CA ASN A 257 17.81 -7.50 6.29
C ASN A 257 17.54 -6.62 7.53
N ILE A 258 16.84 -5.48 7.38
CA ILE A 258 16.52 -4.65 8.53
C ILE A 258 15.47 -5.35 9.41
N PRO A 259 15.63 -5.39 10.74
CA PRO A 259 14.57 -5.83 11.63
C PRO A 259 13.51 -4.74 11.79
N ASP A 260 12.23 -5.12 11.88
CA ASP A 260 11.10 -4.19 12.06
C ASP A 260 11.29 -3.28 13.29
N SER A 261 11.86 -3.81 14.37
CA SER A 261 12.13 -3.02 15.57
C SER A 261 13.02 -1.79 15.34
N ARG A 262 13.87 -1.79 14.30
CA ARG A 262 14.74 -0.66 13.97
C ARG A 262 14.11 0.34 12.98
N SER A 263 13.01 0.00 12.33
CA SER A 263 12.36 0.89 11.35
C SER A 263 11.52 1.98 12.01
N LEU A 264 11.02 1.76 13.23
CA LEU A 264 10.12 2.69 13.92
C LEU A 264 10.67 4.11 14.06
N GLN A 265 11.97 4.25 14.40
CA GLN A 265 12.57 5.57 14.58
C GLN A 265 12.53 6.39 13.29
N THR A 266 12.81 5.75 12.16
CA THR A 266 12.73 6.39 10.85
C THR A 266 11.30 6.74 10.48
N ILE A 267 10.35 5.86 10.77
CA ILE A 267 8.92 6.10 10.50
C ILE A 267 8.45 7.31 11.30
N LEU A 268 8.66 7.34 12.62
CA LEU A 268 8.24 8.47 13.46
C LEU A 268 8.88 9.80 13.03
N HIS A 269 10.15 9.77 12.59
CA HIS A 269 10.82 10.96 12.08
C HIS A 269 10.15 11.48 10.80
N ASP A 270 9.81 10.61 9.85
CA ASP A 270 9.13 11.01 8.63
C ASP A 270 7.70 11.50 8.91
N LEU A 271 6.95 10.79 9.74
CA LEU A 271 5.57 11.17 10.10
C LEU A 271 5.53 12.58 10.72
N GLU A 272 6.48 12.88 11.60
CA GLU A 272 6.64 14.21 12.21
C GLU A 272 6.95 15.30 11.16
N ASN A 273 7.86 15.02 10.21
CA ASN A 273 8.19 15.94 9.11
C ASN A 273 7.04 16.17 8.12
N VAL A 274 6.12 15.22 8.02
CA VAL A 274 4.91 15.33 7.18
C VAL A 274 3.79 16.08 7.91
N GLY A 275 3.90 16.29 9.22
CA GLY A 275 2.92 16.99 10.05
C GLY A 275 1.96 16.07 10.80
N ILE A 276 2.16 14.75 10.77
CA ILE A 276 1.44 13.81 11.63
C ILE A 276 2.03 13.92 13.03
N THR A 277 1.35 14.65 13.90
CA THR A 277 1.82 14.84 15.28
C THR A 277 1.11 13.94 16.29
N ARG A 278 -0.12 13.48 16.00
CA ARG A 278 -0.92 12.74 16.98
C ARG A 278 -1.96 11.81 16.35
N VAL A 279 -1.49 10.66 15.88
CA VAL A 279 -2.31 9.49 15.48
C VAL A 279 -2.08 8.33 16.46
N VAL A 280 -2.95 7.34 16.48
CA VAL A 280 -2.74 6.15 17.31
C VAL A 280 -2.06 5.08 16.48
N LEU A 281 -0.79 4.79 16.77
CA LEU A 281 -0.04 3.78 16.00
C LEU A 281 -0.25 2.38 16.56
N ILE A 282 -0.78 1.48 15.73
CA ILE A 282 -1.00 0.07 16.07
C ILE A 282 0.13 -0.75 15.44
N THR A 283 0.94 -1.43 16.27
CA THR A 283 2.13 -2.16 15.79
C THR A 283 2.17 -3.62 16.24
N ASP A 284 2.76 -4.48 15.42
CA ASP A 284 2.90 -5.91 15.74
C ASP A 284 4.00 -6.20 16.77
N ARG A 285 4.01 -7.44 17.28
CA ARG A 285 5.02 -7.97 18.22
C ARG A 285 6.46 -7.86 17.72
N GLY A 286 6.68 -7.67 16.40
CA GLY A 286 8.01 -7.38 15.84
C GLY A 286 8.61 -6.07 16.36
N TYR A 287 7.77 -5.09 16.68
CA TYR A 287 8.16 -3.77 17.16
C TYR A 287 8.39 -3.72 18.69
N ASP A 288 7.95 -4.76 19.41
CA ASP A 288 8.06 -4.85 20.86
C ASP A 288 9.52 -4.96 21.34
N THR A 289 10.07 -3.81 21.69
CA THR A 289 11.39 -3.59 22.29
C THR A 289 11.32 -2.43 23.27
N ILE A 290 12.15 -2.46 24.32
CA ILE A 290 12.24 -1.38 25.32
C ILE A 290 12.55 -0.04 24.66
N ARG A 291 13.51 -0.02 23.74
CA ARG A 291 13.87 1.16 22.94
C ARG A 291 12.67 1.79 22.22
N ASN A 292 11.79 0.97 21.63
CA ASN A 292 10.63 1.48 20.90
C ASN A 292 9.55 2.00 21.85
N LEU A 293 9.32 1.32 22.98
CA LEU A 293 8.43 1.81 24.04
C LEU A 293 8.90 3.18 24.54
N GLU A 294 10.19 3.30 24.86
CA GLU A 294 10.80 4.57 25.28
C GLU A 294 10.66 5.65 24.22
N LEU A 295 10.84 5.31 22.94
CA LEU A 295 10.69 6.25 21.84
C LEU A 295 9.27 6.80 21.72
N TYR A 296 8.24 5.96 21.87
CA TYR A 296 6.84 6.41 21.91
C TYR A 296 6.59 7.38 23.07
N ILE A 297 7.10 7.06 24.26
CA ILE A 297 6.96 7.90 25.46
C ILE A 297 7.69 9.24 25.26
N LEU A 298 8.93 9.21 24.76
CA LEU A 298 9.74 10.41 24.53
C LEU A 298 9.09 11.36 23.50
N LYS A 299 8.45 10.82 22.47
CA LYS A 299 7.75 11.61 21.44
C LYS A 299 6.29 11.95 21.76
N ASP A 300 5.75 11.50 22.91
CA ASP A 300 4.32 11.66 23.25
C ASP A 300 3.38 11.12 22.15
N GLN A 301 3.76 10.01 21.52
CA GLN A 301 3.04 9.38 20.42
C GLN A 301 2.09 8.29 20.96
N PRO A 302 0.76 8.43 20.80
CA PRO A 302 -0.19 7.39 21.20
C PRO A 302 0.05 6.08 20.45
N MET A 303 -0.08 4.94 21.14
CA MET A 303 0.16 3.64 20.54
C MET A 303 -0.67 2.50 21.14
N ILE A 304 -0.85 1.45 20.33
CA ILE A 304 -1.27 0.10 20.73
C ILE A 304 -0.22 -0.88 20.17
N MET A 305 0.69 -1.36 21.01
CA MET A 305 1.76 -2.26 20.59
C MET A 305 1.55 -3.65 21.18
N ALA A 306 1.51 -4.68 20.35
CA ALA A 306 1.47 -6.04 20.88
C ALA A 306 2.77 -6.41 21.58
N ALA A 307 2.65 -7.01 22.76
CA ALA A 307 3.77 -7.37 23.60
C ALA A 307 4.06 -8.87 23.52
N LYS A 308 5.33 -9.25 23.62
CA LYS A 308 5.76 -10.64 23.74
C LYS A 308 5.50 -11.10 25.15
N THR A 309 4.84 -12.25 25.30
CA THR A 309 4.59 -12.88 26.60
C THR A 309 5.86 -13.29 27.33
N SER A 310 6.99 -13.38 26.63
CA SER A 310 8.32 -13.63 27.19
C SER A 310 9.04 -12.38 27.69
N GLN A 311 8.52 -11.18 27.42
CA GLN A 311 9.15 -9.92 27.83
C GLN A 311 8.97 -9.69 29.34
N GLY A 312 9.98 -9.12 30.00
CA GLY A 312 10.12 -9.09 31.47
C GLY A 312 8.83 -8.80 32.24
N GLU A 313 8.22 -7.63 32.06
CA GLU A 313 7.02 -7.23 32.81
C GLU A 313 5.81 -8.14 32.53
N VAL A 314 5.57 -8.49 31.26
CA VAL A 314 4.48 -9.40 30.87
C VAL A 314 4.69 -10.79 31.46
N ALA A 315 5.91 -11.32 31.39
CA ALA A 315 6.27 -12.63 31.91
C ALA A 315 6.16 -12.68 33.44
N LYS A 316 6.57 -11.62 34.15
CA LYS A 316 6.40 -11.50 35.60
C LYS A 316 4.92 -11.50 35.98
N LYS A 317 4.08 -10.73 35.27
CA LYS A 317 2.63 -10.72 35.51
C LYS A 317 1.97 -12.06 35.20
N ILE A 318 2.37 -12.73 34.13
CA ILE A 318 1.89 -14.10 33.86
C ILE A 318 2.34 -15.07 34.96
N ALA A 319 3.55 -14.92 35.49
CA ALA A 319 4.06 -15.77 36.55
C ALA A 319 3.40 -15.50 37.92
N SER A 320 2.93 -14.28 38.19
CA SER A 320 2.19 -13.94 39.41
C SER A 320 0.76 -14.46 39.40
N LEU A 321 0.20 -14.73 38.21
CA LEU A 321 -1.07 -15.43 38.06
C LEU A 321 -0.84 -16.92 38.36
N GLU A 322 -0.82 -17.27 39.65
CA GLU A 322 -0.58 -18.63 40.17
C GLU A 322 -1.53 -19.69 39.59
N SER A 323 -1.19 -20.98 39.77
CA SER A 323 -1.85 -22.15 39.18
C SER A 323 -3.38 -22.07 39.12
N TYR A 324 -3.89 -22.08 37.89
CA TYR A 324 -5.31 -22.17 37.56
C TYR A 324 -5.58 -23.39 36.67
N SER A 325 -6.77 -23.99 36.80
CA SER A 325 -7.19 -25.16 36.01
C SER A 325 -7.66 -24.76 34.61
N HIS A 326 -8.62 -23.84 34.52
CA HIS A 326 -9.20 -23.37 33.26
C HIS A 326 -8.68 -21.98 32.86
N HIS A 327 -8.81 -20.98 33.73
CA HIS A 327 -8.39 -19.60 33.50
C HIS A 327 -7.94 -18.92 34.81
N PRO A 328 -7.12 -17.86 34.76
CA PRO A 328 -6.73 -17.12 35.96
C PRO A 328 -7.93 -16.40 36.60
N LYS A 329 -8.11 -16.54 37.93
CA LYS A 329 -9.27 -15.98 38.66
C LYS A 329 -9.35 -14.45 38.63
N GLU A 330 -8.22 -13.78 38.48
CA GLU A 330 -8.13 -12.31 38.44
C GLU A 330 -8.61 -11.71 37.11
N MET A 331 -8.81 -12.53 36.08
CA MET A 331 -9.21 -12.06 34.74
C MET A 331 -10.71 -12.10 34.57
N THR A 332 -11.26 -11.04 33.97
CA THR A 332 -12.70 -10.92 33.69
C THR A 332 -13.02 -11.51 32.32
N LEU A 333 -14.13 -12.24 32.21
CA LEU A 333 -14.60 -12.82 30.95
C LEU A 333 -15.32 -11.78 30.09
N CYS A 334 -14.83 -11.57 28.87
CA CYS A 334 -15.59 -10.96 27.79
C CYS A 334 -16.53 -12.02 27.19
N VAL A 335 -17.81 -11.97 27.57
CA VAL A 335 -18.81 -12.97 27.16
C VAL A 335 -18.93 -13.06 25.65
N GLU A 336 -18.94 -11.91 24.96
CA GLU A 336 -19.11 -11.83 23.49
C GLU A 336 -17.99 -12.53 22.72
N LYS A 337 -16.77 -12.56 23.27
CA LYS A 337 -15.58 -13.09 22.58
C LYS A 337 -15.06 -14.39 23.17
N GLY A 338 -15.60 -14.84 24.31
CA GLY A 338 -15.06 -15.98 25.05
C GLY A 338 -13.61 -15.78 25.50
N LEU A 339 -13.21 -14.54 25.80
CA LEU A 339 -11.83 -14.16 26.11
C LEU A 339 -11.71 -13.63 27.53
N TYR A 340 -10.73 -14.10 28.29
CA TYR A 340 -10.44 -13.58 29.63
C TYR A 340 -9.46 -12.41 29.51
N MET A 341 -9.71 -11.32 30.25
CA MET A 341 -8.97 -10.06 30.12
C MET A 341 -8.62 -9.47 31.49
N ALA A 342 -7.46 -8.82 31.57
CA ALA A 342 -7.06 -7.98 32.69
C ALA A 342 -6.27 -6.78 32.18
N GLN A 343 -6.39 -5.64 32.86
CA GLN A 343 -5.68 -4.40 32.55
C GLN A 343 -4.91 -3.96 33.80
N TYR A 344 -3.66 -3.55 33.60
CA TYR A 344 -2.78 -3.10 34.67
C TYR A 344 -2.15 -1.76 34.29
N ASP A 345 -2.16 -0.79 35.19
CA ASP A 345 -1.37 0.42 35.04
C ASP A 345 0.11 0.11 35.23
N VAL A 346 0.96 0.70 34.39
CA VAL A 346 2.41 0.48 34.38
C VAL A 346 3.11 1.82 34.58
N ASP A 347 3.65 2.00 35.78
CA ASP A 347 4.51 3.14 36.08
C ASP A 347 5.88 2.94 35.44
N TYR A 348 6.19 3.76 34.44
CA TYR A 348 7.44 3.68 33.69
C TYR A 348 8.08 5.06 33.57
N GLN A 349 9.34 5.16 33.95
CA GLN A 349 10.12 6.41 33.94
C GLN A 349 11.36 6.23 33.07
N ILE A 350 11.70 7.28 32.33
CA ILE A 350 12.86 7.33 31.44
C ILE A 350 13.80 8.42 31.91
N GLU A 351 15.03 8.06 32.23
CA GLU A 351 16.11 9.01 32.46
C GLU A 351 16.72 9.42 31.12
N THR A 352 16.63 10.71 30.80
CA THR A 352 17.28 11.24 29.59
C THR A 352 18.73 11.62 29.87
N THR A 353 19.53 11.76 28.80
CA THR A 353 20.96 12.10 28.86
C THR A 353 21.28 13.40 29.63
N HIS A 354 20.29 14.26 29.84
CA HIS A 354 20.38 15.51 30.59
C HIS A 354 19.78 15.43 32.00
N SER A 355 19.63 14.24 32.58
CA SER A 355 19.06 14.01 33.92
C SER A 355 17.59 14.44 34.08
N ASN A 356 16.89 14.76 32.99
CA ASN A 356 15.45 14.96 33.01
C ASN A 356 14.75 13.60 33.00
N VAL A 357 13.85 13.38 33.96
CA VAL A 357 13.00 12.19 34.03
C VAL A 357 11.69 12.44 33.30
N LYS A 358 11.39 11.60 32.29
CA LYS A 358 10.08 11.61 31.62
C LYS A 358 9.26 10.40 32.05
N THR A 359 8.12 10.65 32.68
CA THR A 359 7.17 9.61 33.08
C THR A 359 6.20 9.29 31.94
N ALA A 360 5.94 8.00 31.72
CA ALA A 360 4.97 7.54 30.74
C ALA A 360 3.55 7.99 31.13
N LYS A 361 2.81 8.58 30.16
CA LYS A 361 1.44 9.04 30.38
C LYS A 361 0.44 7.93 30.07
N LYS A 362 -0.29 7.45 31.09
CA LYS A 362 -1.34 6.41 30.95
C LYS A 362 -0.82 5.17 30.18
N LEU A 363 0.32 4.63 30.59
CA LEU A 363 0.81 3.37 30.05
C LEU A 363 0.07 2.22 30.74
N LYS A 364 -0.68 1.44 29.96
CA LYS A 364 -1.40 0.27 30.47
C LYS A 364 -0.95 -1.00 29.76
N LEU A 365 -0.85 -2.08 30.51
CA LEU A 365 -0.66 -3.44 30.01
C LEU A 365 -2.00 -4.16 30.00
N ASN A 366 -2.48 -4.52 28.82
CA ASN A 366 -3.65 -5.39 28.68
C ASN A 366 -3.18 -6.82 28.45
N LEU A 367 -3.62 -7.73 29.32
CA LEU A 367 -3.33 -9.16 29.27
C LEU A 367 -4.61 -9.91 28.91
N TYR A 368 -4.49 -10.82 27.96
CA TYR A 368 -5.59 -11.62 27.45
C TYR A 368 -5.25 -13.11 27.57
N PHE A 369 -6.26 -13.92 27.83
CA PHE A 369 -6.13 -15.37 27.93
C PHE A 369 -7.26 -16.07 27.19
N ASP A 370 -6.86 -16.96 26.28
CA ASP A 370 -7.75 -17.79 25.47
C ASP A 370 -7.49 -19.27 25.79
N ALA A 371 -8.51 -19.94 26.36
CA ALA A 371 -8.43 -21.33 26.79
C ALA A 371 -8.33 -22.31 25.60
N VAL A 372 -9.00 -22.02 24.48
CA VAL A 372 -8.94 -22.87 23.27
C VAL A 372 -7.54 -22.77 22.67
N ARG A 373 -7.03 -21.55 22.56
CA ARG A 373 -5.66 -21.29 22.09
C ARG A 373 -4.63 -21.95 22.99
N ARG A 374 -4.83 -21.96 24.32
CA ARG A 374 -3.98 -22.68 25.27
C ARG A 374 -3.90 -24.16 24.93
N CYS A 375 -5.04 -24.84 24.79
CA CYS A 375 -5.09 -26.26 24.46
C CYS A 375 -4.30 -26.56 23.18
N HIS A 376 -4.55 -25.81 22.10
CA HIS A 376 -3.82 -26.00 20.83
C HIS A 376 -2.30 -25.81 20.97
N ILE A 377 -1.86 -24.78 21.71
CA ILE A 377 -0.42 -24.53 21.92
C ILE A 377 0.21 -25.65 22.74
N LEU A 378 -0.46 -26.12 23.80
CA LEU A 378 0.05 -27.22 24.64
C LEU A 378 0.19 -28.51 23.83
N SER A 379 -0.84 -28.90 23.08
CA SER A 379 -0.79 -30.09 22.21
C SER A 379 0.33 -29.97 21.18
N LYS A 380 0.52 -28.79 20.58
CA LYS A 380 1.61 -28.56 19.63
C LYS A 380 2.99 -28.71 20.28
N ILE A 381 3.19 -28.18 21.48
CA ILE A 381 4.44 -28.35 22.24
C ILE A 381 4.71 -29.83 22.51
N ASP A 382 3.69 -30.58 22.96
CA ASP A 382 3.84 -32.00 23.27
C ASP A 382 4.16 -32.83 22.00
N ILE A 383 3.52 -32.52 20.87
CA ILE A 383 3.83 -33.13 19.56
C ILE A 383 5.27 -32.81 19.13
N GLU A 384 5.70 -31.54 19.21
CA GLU A 384 7.06 -31.15 18.82
C GLU A 384 8.13 -31.83 19.68
N ILE A 385 7.89 -31.96 20.99
CA ILE A 385 8.79 -32.65 21.90
C ILE A 385 8.87 -34.13 21.54
N ALA A 386 7.72 -34.80 21.34
CA ALA A 386 7.68 -36.22 21.00
C ALA A 386 8.39 -36.52 19.65
N LEU A 387 8.22 -35.65 18.64
CA LEU A 387 8.90 -35.78 17.35
C LEU A 387 10.41 -35.56 17.47
N GLN A 388 10.84 -34.53 18.20
CA GLN A 388 12.27 -34.29 18.45
C GLN A 388 12.90 -35.43 19.25
N GLU A 389 12.23 -35.92 20.28
CA GLU A 389 12.71 -37.03 21.10
C GLU A 389 12.85 -38.32 20.28
N ARG A 390 11.86 -38.66 19.45
CA ARG A 390 11.92 -39.81 18.54
C ARG A 390 13.14 -39.73 17.62
N ARG A 391 13.37 -38.57 17.01
CA ARG A 391 14.50 -38.38 16.11
C ARG A 391 15.85 -38.42 16.84
N LEU A 392 15.93 -37.87 18.05
CA LEU A 392 17.14 -37.96 18.88
C LEU A 392 17.43 -39.41 19.30
N LYS A 393 16.40 -40.22 19.60
CA LYS A 393 16.56 -41.66 19.86
C LYS A 393 17.15 -42.38 18.65
N GLU A 394 16.61 -42.17 17.47
CA GLU A 394 17.14 -42.75 16.22
C GLU A 394 18.61 -42.36 15.99
N ILE A 395 18.97 -41.10 16.24
CA ILE A 395 20.36 -40.62 16.07
C ILE A 395 21.31 -41.34 17.04
N VAL A 396 20.90 -41.52 18.31
CA VAL A 396 21.70 -42.23 19.32
C VAL A 396 21.81 -43.72 18.99
N GLU A 397 20.71 -44.37 18.62
CA GLU A 397 20.65 -45.80 18.30
C GLU A 397 21.46 -46.15 17.04
N ASN A 398 21.33 -45.35 15.99
CA ASN A 398 22.03 -45.56 14.71
C ASN A 398 23.45 -44.98 14.70
N ASN A 399 23.86 -44.29 15.76
CA ASN A 399 25.16 -43.62 15.87
C ASN A 399 25.42 -42.64 14.70
N GLU A 400 24.37 -41.92 14.29
CA GLU A 400 24.38 -40.98 13.17
C GLU A 400 25.22 -39.73 13.50
N ASP A 401 25.93 -39.19 12.50
CA ASP A 401 26.66 -37.93 12.63
C ASP A 401 25.66 -36.77 12.79
N VAL A 402 25.82 -36.02 13.88
CA VAL A 402 24.94 -34.91 14.27
C VAL A 402 25.18 -33.67 13.37
N GLY A 403 26.23 -33.68 12.53
CA GLY A 403 26.53 -32.62 11.57
C GLY A 403 26.89 -31.30 12.25
N ASP A 404 26.44 -30.18 11.67
CA ASP A 404 26.70 -28.84 12.22
C ASP A 404 25.96 -28.64 13.56
N GLU A 405 26.72 -28.42 14.63
CA GLU A 405 26.23 -28.22 16.01
C GLU A 405 25.18 -27.10 16.10
N LYS A 406 25.33 -26.02 15.31
CA LYS A 406 24.38 -24.89 15.30
C LYS A 406 23.03 -25.30 14.72
N SER A 407 23.04 -26.10 13.66
CA SER A 407 21.85 -26.60 13.00
C SER A 407 21.12 -27.60 13.89
N CYS A 408 21.84 -28.47 14.60
CA CYS A 408 21.24 -29.40 15.55
C CYS A 408 20.64 -28.73 16.78
N LYS A 409 21.31 -27.74 17.38
CA LYS A 409 20.71 -26.94 18.47
C LYS A 409 19.44 -26.19 18.03
N ARG A 410 19.33 -25.83 16.75
CA ARG A 410 18.14 -25.20 16.18
C ARG A 410 16.99 -26.19 16.00
N ASN A 411 17.28 -27.38 15.46
CA ASN A 411 16.27 -28.40 15.17
C ASN A 411 15.74 -29.07 16.45
N TYR A 412 16.57 -29.24 17.48
CA TYR A 412 16.22 -29.87 18.76
C TYR A 412 16.11 -28.85 19.90
N SER A 413 15.40 -27.75 19.65
CA SER A 413 15.43 -26.59 20.55
C SER A 413 14.87 -26.87 21.97
N TRP A 414 14.11 -27.95 22.16
CA TRP A 414 13.54 -28.34 23.47
C TRP A 414 14.48 -29.15 24.35
N PHE A 415 15.60 -29.63 23.80
CA PHE A 415 16.56 -30.47 24.50
C PHE A 415 17.90 -29.75 24.67
N ASP A 416 18.58 -30.03 25.77
CA ASP A 416 20.02 -29.86 25.93
C ASP A 416 20.69 -31.11 25.36
N LEU A 417 21.62 -30.90 24.42
CA LEU A 417 22.33 -31.96 23.72
C LEU A 417 23.77 -32.00 24.24
N THR A 418 24.24 -33.19 24.57
CA THR A 418 25.63 -33.46 24.97
C THR A 418 26.28 -34.31 23.89
N THR A 419 27.41 -33.83 23.37
CA THR A 419 28.18 -34.50 22.33
C THR A 419 29.50 -35.03 22.87
N ASP A 420 30.14 -35.90 22.11
CA ASP A 420 31.50 -36.37 22.38
C ASP A 420 32.55 -35.26 22.23
N SER A 421 33.81 -35.57 22.58
CA SER A 421 34.95 -34.65 22.48
C SER A 421 35.26 -34.21 21.04
N SER A 422 34.76 -34.94 20.03
CA SER A 422 34.87 -34.57 18.61
C SER A 422 33.73 -33.67 18.11
N GLY A 423 32.66 -33.52 18.90
CA GLY A 423 31.48 -32.71 18.58
C GLY A 423 30.56 -33.34 17.51
N LYS A 424 30.81 -34.59 17.11
CA LYS A 424 30.12 -35.23 15.97
C LYS A 424 29.08 -36.26 16.40
N LYS A 425 29.21 -36.81 17.60
CA LYS A 425 28.31 -37.86 18.11
C LYS A 425 27.52 -37.38 19.31
N LEU A 426 26.22 -37.61 19.28
CA LEU A 426 25.32 -37.31 20.40
C LEU A 426 25.46 -38.42 21.44
N THR A 427 25.81 -38.06 22.67
CA THR A 427 26.00 -39.01 23.79
C THR A 427 24.80 -39.05 24.72
N SER A 428 24.17 -37.91 24.97
CA SER A 428 22.88 -37.85 25.70
C SER A 428 22.08 -36.60 25.34
N TYR A 429 20.81 -36.61 25.73
CA TYR A 429 19.91 -35.46 25.60
C TYR A 429 19.01 -35.35 26.82
N HIS A 430 18.74 -34.13 27.26
CA HIS A 430 17.87 -33.85 28.41
C HIS A 430 16.87 -32.76 28.07
N ILE A 431 15.63 -32.90 28.53
CA ILE A 431 14.59 -31.90 28.26
C ILE A 431 14.87 -30.62 29.04
N LYS A 432 14.71 -29.47 28.39
CA LYS A 432 14.83 -28.15 29.03
C LYS A 432 13.60 -27.85 29.88
N GLU A 433 13.51 -28.44 31.07
CA GLU A 433 12.34 -28.32 31.97
C GLU A 433 11.95 -26.86 32.25
N LYS A 434 12.92 -25.97 32.49
CA LYS A 434 12.67 -24.54 32.72
C LYS A 434 12.02 -23.87 31.52
N LYS A 435 12.46 -24.22 30.30
CA LYS A 435 11.89 -23.70 29.04
C LYS A 435 10.48 -24.22 28.85
N LEU A 436 10.26 -25.52 29.10
CA LEU A 436 8.95 -26.17 29.00
C LEU A 436 7.95 -25.54 29.98
N LYS A 437 8.32 -25.39 31.25
CA LYS A 437 7.47 -24.79 32.28
C LYS A 437 7.04 -23.36 31.88
N LYS A 438 7.98 -22.52 31.45
CA LYS A 438 7.68 -21.17 30.98
C LYS A 438 6.77 -21.16 29.75
N ALA A 439 7.02 -22.03 28.78
CA ALA A 439 6.19 -22.12 27.57
C ALA A 439 4.75 -22.56 27.90
N ARG A 440 4.59 -23.56 28.78
CA ARG A 440 3.27 -24.02 29.27
C ARG A 440 2.55 -22.96 30.10
N GLN A 441 3.28 -22.18 30.91
CA GLN A 441 2.70 -21.06 31.66
C GLN A 441 2.21 -19.94 30.73
N ALA A 442 3.00 -19.57 29.72
CA ALA A 442 2.64 -18.54 28.76
C ALA A 442 1.59 -18.99 27.71
N ALA A 443 1.30 -20.29 27.60
CA ALA A 443 0.36 -20.82 26.63
C ALA A 443 -1.07 -20.27 26.84
N GLY A 444 -1.67 -19.76 25.77
CA GLY A 444 -3.00 -19.13 25.80
C GLY A 444 -2.96 -17.63 26.06
N PHE A 445 -1.85 -17.09 26.58
CA PHE A 445 -1.72 -15.66 26.80
C PHE A 445 -1.28 -14.90 25.56
N PHE A 446 -1.76 -13.67 25.46
CA PHE A 446 -1.23 -12.62 24.60
C PHE A 446 -1.48 -11.27 25.27
N ALA A 447 -0.70 -10.26 24.88
CA ALA A 447 -0.75 -8.95 25.55
C ALA A 447 -0.53 -7.81 24.56
N ASN A 448 -1.01 -6.62 24.92
CA ASN A 448 -0.63 -5.38 24.27
C ASN A 448 -0.42 -4.26 25.30
N TYR A 449 0.43 -3.30 24.95
CA TYR A 449 0.57 -2.04 25.68
C TYR A 449 -0.25 -0.97 24.98
N THR A 450 -0.93 -0.14 25.77
CA THR A 450 -1.56 1.09 25.30
C THR A 450 -0.90 2.27 25.97
N LEU A 451 -0.60 3.33 25.20
CA LEU A 451 0.02 4.55 25.71
C LEU A 451 -0.85 5.76 25.35
N MET A 452 -1.11 6.64 26.33
CA MET A 452 -1.91 7.87 26.15
C MET A 452 -3.36 7.65 25.70
N LEU A 453 -3.88 6.44 25.84
CA LEU A 453 -5.26 6.07 25.52
C LEU A 453 -6.03 5.78 26.80
N ASP A 454 -7.27 6.23 26.85
CA ASP A 454 -8.19 5.93 27.95
C ASP A 454 -9.26 4.94 27.47
N ILE A 455 -8.79 3.73 27.19
CA ILE A 455 -9.62 2.64 26.67
C ILE A 455 -9.48 1.41 27.58
N ASP A 456 -10.54 0.63 27.62
CA ASP A 456 -10.59 -0.63 28.35
C ASP A 456 -9.92 -1.75 27.51
N PRO A 457 -9.58 -2.91 28.11
CA PRO A 457 -8.91 -3.99 27.40
C PRO A 457 -9.78 -4.56 26.26
N GLN A 458 -11.10 -4.52 26.33
CA GLN A 458 -11.95 -5.00 25.24
C GLN A 458 -11.77 -4.13 24.00
N THR A 459 -11.89 -2.82 24.14
CA THR A 459 -11.72 -1.86 23.02
C THR A 459 -10.30 -1.90 22.48
N ALA A 460 -9.29 -1.98 23.34
CA ALA A 460 -7.89 -2.12 22.91
C ALA A 460 -7.66 -3.38 22.05
N HIS A 461 -8.32 -4.49 22.38
CA HIS A 461 -8.27 -5.71 21.58
C HIS A 461 -9.00 -5.56 20.23
N GLU A 462 -10.12 -4.85 20.18
CA GLU A 462 -10.88 -4.59 18.95
C GLU A 462 -10.07 -3.75 17.98
N HIS A 463 -9.53 -2.62 18.46
CA HIS A 463 -8.67 -1.77 17.64
C HIS A 463 -7.44 -2.54 17.13
N TYR A 464 -6.83 -3.38 17.96
CA TYR A 464 -5.72 -4.22 17.52
C TYR A 464 -6.12 -5.25 16.45
N LYS A 465 -7.34 -5.80 16.51
CA LYS A 465 -7.86 -6.75 15.50
C LYS A 465 -8.11 -6.12 14.14
N LEU A 466 -8.42 -4.82 14.08
CA LEU A 466 -8.60 -4.09 12.82
C LEU A 466 -7.34 -4.10 11.94
N ARG A 467 -6.16 -4.37 12.50
CA ARG A 467 -4.92 -4.54 11.73
C ARG A 467 -5.00 -5.61 10.63
N ASP A 468 -5.92 -6.57 10.73
CA ASP A 468 -6.19 -7.54 9.66
C ASP A 468 -6.49 -6.88 8.30
N GLU A 469 -6.99 -5.64 8.30
CA GLU A 469 -7.18 -4.87 7.06
C GLU A 469 -5.87 -4.52 6.36
N GLN A 470 -4.79 -4.33 7.12
CA GLN A 470 -3.47 -4.09 6.55
C GLN A 470 -2.88 -5.33 5.88
N GLU A 471 -3.19 -6.54 6.38
CA GLU A 471 -2.80 -7.78 5.68
C GLU A 471 -3.54 -7.89 4.35
N LYS A 472 -4.85 -7.57 4.31
CA LYS A 472 -5.63 -7.51 3.06
C LYS A 472 -5.10 -6.47 2.08
N TYR A 473 -4.60 -5.35 2.60
CA TYR A 473 -3.92 -4.34 1.80
C TYR A 473 -2.65 -4.90 1.13
N PHE A 474 -1.82 -5.65 1.87
CA PHE A 474 -0.64 -6.31 1.27
C PHE A 474 -1.01 -7.44 0.31
N ASP A 475 -2.08 -8.18 0.57
CA ASP A 475 -2.60 -9.19 -0.36
C ASP A 475 -3.04 -8.55 -1.67
N MET A 476 -3.73 -7.41 -1.63
CA MET A 476 -4.07 -6.64 -2.84
C MET A 476 -2.81 -6.15 -3.56
N MET A 477 -1.80 -5.68 -2.83
CA MET A 477 -0.51 -5.24 -3.39
C MET A 477 0.19 -6.36 -4.16
N LYS A 478 0.25 -7.57 -3.58
CA LYS A 478 0.98 -8.71 -4.16
C LYS A 478 0.16 -9.41 -5.24
N GLY A 479 -1.14 -9.58 -5.01
CA GLY A 479 -2.08 -10.23 -5.92
C GLY A 479 -2.55 -9.29 -7.02
N THR A 480 -3.55 -8.46 -6.74
CA THR A 480 -4.21 -7.60 -7.73
C THR A 480 -3.24 -6.67 -8.45
N CYS A 481 -2.33 -6.01 -7.72
CA CYS A 481 -1.35 -5.09 -8.31
C CYS A 481 -0.10 -5.77 -8.90
N GLU A 482 -0.01 -7.11 -8.80
CA GLU A 482 1.12 -7.95 -9.23
C GLU A 482 2.48 -7.40 -8.79
N SER A 483 2.56 -6.93 -7.54
CA SER A 483 3.76 -6.28 -6.97
C SER A 483 4.50 -7.14 -5.95
N ASP A 484 4.30 -8.46 -6.00
CA ASP A 484 4.99 -9.46 -5.17
C ASP A 484 6.51 -9.52 -5.41
N ARG A 485 6.97 -9.02 -6.57
CA ARG A 485 8.38 -8.92 -6.95
C ARG A 485 8.82 -7.49 -7.25
N GLN A 486 10.07 -7.20 -6.94
CA GLN A 486 10.75 -5.99 -7.40
C GLN A 486 11.32 -6.22 -8.80
N ARG A 487 10.80 -5.48 -9.80
CA ARG A 487 11.16 -5.62 -11.22
C ARG A 487 11.92 -4.40 -11.77
N ASN A 488 12.27 -3.44 -10.93
CA ASN A 488 12.98 -2.23 -11.33
C ASN A 488 14.50 -2.43 -11.30
N TRP A 489 15.19 -1.86 -12.29
CA TRP A 489 16.66 -1.93 -12.40
C TRP A 489 17.38 -0.73 -11.76
N SER A 490 16.76 0.46 -11.76
CA SER A 490 17.34 1.72 -11.27
C SER A 490 16.64 2.21 -9.99
N GLU A 491 17.39 2.87 -9.11
CA GLU A 491 16.86 3.44 -7.85
C GLU A 491 15.74 4.47 -8.09
N PRO A 492 15.85 5.44 -9.01
CA PRO A 492 14.75 6.38 -9.27
C PRO A 492 13.51 5.67 -9.85
N GLY A 493 13.71 4.71 -10.74
CA GLY A 493 12.60 3.92 -11.31
C GLY A 493 11.89 3.07 -10.25
N LYS A 494 12.62 2.54 -9.26
CA LYS A 494 12.09 1.81 -8.10
C LYS A 494 11.15 2.70 -7.28
N GLU A 495 11.61 3.90 -6.93
CA GLU A 495 10.83 4.83 -6.11
C GLU A 495 9.62 5.40 -6.87
N GLY A 496 9.77 5.73 -8.15
CA GLY A 496 8.63 6.14 -8.96
C GLY A 496 7.59 5.04 -9.16
N SER A 497 8.03 3.80 -9.39
CA SER A 497 7.14 2.63 -9.50
C SER A 497 6.35 2.40 -8.21
N ARG A 498 6.99 2.57 -7.05
CA ARG A 498 6.32 2.54 -5.74
C ARG A 498 5.34 3.67 -5.55
N PHE A 499 5.68 4.89 -5.99
CA PHE A 499 4.76 6.02 -5.91
C PHE A 499 3.45 5.69 -6.65
N VAL A 500 3.54 5.17 -7.88
CA VAL A 500 2.36 4.70 -8.62
C VAL A 500 1.63 3.56 -7.91
N LEU A 501 2.37 2.61 -7.34
CA LEU A 501 1.77 1.51 -6.56
C LEU A 501 1.00 2.04 -5.33
N PHE A 502 1.50 3.07 -4.66
CA PHE A 502 0.81 3.72 -3.55
C PHE A 502 -0.50 4.37 -4.02
N LEU A 503 -0.50 5.06 -5.17
CA LEU A 503 -1.74 5.61 -5.76
C LEU A 503 -2.76 4.50 -6.08
N ALA A 504 -2.29 3.40 -6.66
CA ALA A 504 -3.14 2.23 -6.95
C ALA A 504 -3.75 1.68 -5.66
N GLN A 505 -2.97 1.59 -4.58
CA GLN A 505 -3.46 1.07 -3.31
C GLN A 505 -4.41 2.02 -2.57
N ILE A 506 -4.32 3.35 -2.78
CA ILE A 506 -5.34 4.30 -2.30
C ILE A 506 -6.69 4.00 -2.97
N LEU A 507 -6.70 3.91 -4.30
CA LEU A 507 -7.92 3.62 -5.05
C LEU A 507 -8.49 2.24 -4.71
N GLY A 508 -7.63 1.23 -4.64
CA GLY A 508 -8.00 -0.13 -4.28
C GLY A 508 -8.50 -0.28 -2.84
N GLY A 509 -7.89 0.44 -1.88
CA GLY A 509 -8.31 0.47 -0.49
C GLY A 509 -9.74 0.98 -0.32
N TYR A 510 -10.06 2.10 -1.00
CA TYR A 510 -11.41 2.65 -1.03
C TYR A 510 -12.44 1.64 -1.58
N ILE A 511 -12.14 0.99 -2.72
CA ILE A 511 -13.03 -0.02 -3.30
C ILE A 511 -13.19 -1.22 -2.36
N SER A 512 -12.10 -1.69 -1.77
CA SER A 512 -12.08 -2.86 -0.88
C SER A 512 -13.00 -2.65 0.33
N HIS A 513 -12.93 -1.47 0.94
CA HIS A 513 -13.78 -1.08 2.06
C HIS A 513 -15.27 -1.14 1.69
N TYR A 514 -15.70 -0.37 0.68
CA TYR A 514 -17.10 -0.34 0.26
C TYR A 514 -17.60 -1.69 -0.28
N ARG A 515 -16.71 -2.47 -0.91
CA ARG A 515 -17.04 -3.83 -1.34
C ARG A 515 -17.44 -4.67 -0.13
N LYS A 516 -16.57 -4.71 0.88
CA LYS A 516 -16.76 -5.54 2.08
C LYS A 516 -17.94 -5.07 2.93
N GLU A 517 -18.16 -3.76 3.02
CA GLU A 517 -19.22 -3.20 3.86
C GLU A 517 -20.62 -3.31 3.20
N LYS A 518 -20.72 -3.04 1.89
CA LYS A 518 -22.03 -2.86 1.23
C LYS A 518 -22.32 -3.84 0.09
N LEU A 519 -21.33 -4.60 -0.40
CA LEU A 519 -21.44 -5.37 -1.63
C LEU A 519 -20.92 -6.83 -1.51
N ASP A 520 -20.58 -7.29 -0.31
CA ASP A 520 -19.88 -8.56 -0.09
C ASP A 520 -20.69 -9.77 -0.60
N ASP A 521 -22.02 -9.73 -0.45
CA ASP A 521 -22.95 -10.79 -0.89
C ASP A 521 -22.89 -11.07 -2.41
N LYS A 522 -22.51 -10.08 -3.22
CA LYS A 522 -22.57 -10.16 -4.68
C LYS A 522 -21.21 -10.13 -5.35
N PHE A 523 -20.26 -9.45 -4.73
CA PHE A 523 -18.95 -9.20 -5.31
C PHE A 523 -17.87 -9.71 -4.37
N PRO A 524 -17.41 -10.97 -4.54
CA PRO A 524 -16.44 -11.59 -3.63
C PRO A 524 -15.04 -10.97 -3.74
N SER A 525 -14.73 -10.24 -4.81
CA SER A 525 -13.45 -9.55 -4.98
C SER A 525 -13.57 -8.25 -5.76
N ILE A 526 -12.51 -7.42 -5.69
CA ILE A 526 -12.39 -6.18 -6.48
C ILE A 526 -12.45 -6.49 -7.99
N ALA A 527 -11.87 -7.62 -8.41
CA ALA A 527 -11.89 -8.04 -9.83
C ALA A 527 -13.32 -8.21 -10.35
N HIS A 528 -14.24 -8.79 -9.56
CA HIS A 528 -15.64 -8.95 -9.96
C HIS A 528 -16.35 -7.59 -10.14
N ILE A 529 -16.03 -6.59 -9.30
CA ILE A 529 -16.53 -5.22 -9.49
C ILE A 529 -16.02 -4.66 -10.83
N PHE A 530 -14.72 -4.82 -11.11
CA PHE A 530 -14.16 -4.33 -12.37
C PHE A 530 -14.74 -5.04 -13.58
N GLU A 531 -14.92 -6.36 -13.55
CA GLU A 531 -15.53 -7.14 -14.62
C GLU A 531 -16.95 -6.67 -14.93
N GLU A 532 -17.78 -6.46 -13.91
CA GLU A 532 -19.16 -5.93 -14.06
C GLU A 532 -19.16 -4.51 -14.67
N MET A 533 -18.23 -3.65 -14.25
CA MET A 533 -18.12 -2.28 -14.76
C MET A 533 -17.44 -2.20 -16.14
N LYS A 534 -16.71 -3.24 -16.56
CA LYS A 534 -15.88 -3.22 -17.78
C LYS A 534 -16.70 -3.14 -19.06
N SER A 535 -17.94 -3.64 -19.06
CA SER A 535 -18.80 -3.65 -20.24
C SER A 535 -19.26 -2.25 -20.68
N ILE A 536 -19.20 -1.27 -19.78
CA ILE A 536 -19.55 0.13 -20.08
C ILE A 536 -18.47 0.71 -20.99
N ARG A 537 -18.89 1.31 -22.10
CA ARG A 537 -18.02 1.82 -23.16
C ARG A 537 -18.09 3.34 -23.25
N CYS A 538 -16.99 3.93 -23.70
CA CYS A 538 -16.92 5.30 -24.18
C CYS A 538 -16.87 5.25 -25.71
N ILE A 539 -17.87 5.85 -26.35
CA ILE A 539 -18.01 5.96 -27.79
C ILE A 539 -17.64 7.38 -28.18
N GLU A 540 -16.64 7.51 -29.03
CA GLU A 540 -16.09 8.78 -29.47
C GLU A 540 -16.26 8.89 -30.99
N HIS A 541 -16.93 9.95 -31.44
CA HIS A 541 -17.12 10.25 -32.85
C HIS A 541 -16.39 11.57 -33.19
N PRO A 542 -15.84 11.72 -34.41
CA PRO A 542 -15.20 12.95 -34.83
C PRO A 542 -16.13 14.16 -34.63
N HIS A 543 -15.61 15.21 -34.00
CA HIS A 543 -16.29 16.48 -33.73
C HIS A 543 -17.59 16.40 -32.90
N LYS A 544 -17.83 15.28 -32.22
CA LYS A 544 -18.97 15.11 -31.29
C LYS A 544 -18.49 14.93 -29.86
N GLU A 545 -19.41 15.15 -28.92
CA GLU A 545 -19.14 14.84 -27.51
C GLU A 545 -19.05 13.33 -27.30
N PRO A 546 -18.15 12.86 -26.41
CA PRO A 546 -18.04 11.46 -26.06
C PRO A 546 -19.33 10.96 -25.40
N PHE A 547 -19.80 9.81 -25.83
CA PHE A 547 -21.00 9.16 -25.29
C PHE A 547 -20.61 7.96 -24.42
N ILE A 548 -21.05 7.95 -23.16
CA ILE A 548 -20.87 6.81 -22.25
C ILE A 548 -22.12 5.95 -22.30
N THR A 549 -21.95 4.65 -22.56
CA THR A 549 -23.09 3.72 -22.62
C THR A 549 -23.85 3.64 -21.29
N PRO A 550 -25.17 3.41 -21.28
CA PRO A 550 -25.97 3.38 -20.07
C PRO A 550 -25.51 2.35 -19.03
N PHE A 551 -25.64 2.71 -17.76
CA PHE A 551 -25.35 1.84 -16.62
C PHE A 551 -26.57 0.97 -16.30
N ILE A 552 -26.36 -0.31 -16.01
CA ILE A 552 -27.45 -1.28 -15.80
C ILE A 552 -27.31 -2.07 -14.50
N GLY A 553 -28.44 -2.50 -13.95
CA GLY A 553 -28.53 -3.57 -12.94
C GLY A 553 -27.60 -3.43 -11.74
N SER A 554 -26.50 -4.18 -11.74
CA SER A 554 -25.53 -4.22 -10.66
C SER A 554 -24.52 -3.06 -10.70
N GLN A 555 -24.25 -2.48 -11.87
CA GLN A 555 -23.37 -1.31 -12.03
C GLN A 555 -23.91 -0.09 -11.29
N ILE A 556 -25.23 0.12 -11.33
CA ILE A 556 -25.90 1.19 -10.59
C ILE A 556 -25.73 0.98 -9.08
N LYS A 557 -25.89 -0.26 -8.61
CA LYS A 557 -25.72 -0.60 -7.18
C LYS A 557 -24.29 -0.36 -6.69
N ILE A 558 -23.29 -0.62 -7.55
CA ILE A 558 -21.90 -0.28 -7.25
C ILE A 558 -21.74 1.23 -7.05
N CYS A 559 -22.28 2.03 -7.97
CA CYS A 559 -22.22 3.49 -7.89
C CYS A 559 -22.98 4.03 -6.66
N GLU A 560 -24.17 3.50 -6.37
CA GLU A 560 -24.97 3.86 -5.19
C GLU A 560 -24.23 3.52 -3.88
N ALA A 561 -23.63 2.33 -3.79
CA ALA A 561 -22.92 1.89 -2.59
C ALA A 561 -21.73 2.81 -2.27
N MET A 562 -20.99 3.22 -3.30
CA MET A 562 -19.84 4.12 -3.20
C MET A 562 -20.23 5.60 -3.23
N GLU A 563 -21.53 5.91 -3.34
CA GLU A 563 -22.12 7.24 -3.45
C GLU A 563 -21.44 8.08 -4.54
N ILE A 564 -21.42 7.51 -5.75
CA ILE A 564 -20.90 8.11 -6.97
C ILE A 564 -22.09 8.38 -7.90
N SER A 565 -22.22 9.62 -8.37
CA SER A 565 -23.28 10.01 -9.30
C SER A 565 -23.00 9.53 -10.72
N ILE A 566 -23.97 8.83 -11.31
CA ILE A 566 -23.91 8.40 -12.71
C ILE A 566 -24.17 9.62 -13.63
N PRO A 567 -23.50 9.73 -14.79
CA PRO A 567 -23.79 10.79 -15.76
C PRO A 567 -25.27 10.79 -16.18
N LYS A 568 -25.89 11.96 -16.30
CA LYS A 568 -27.34 12.10 -16.56
C LYS A 568 -27.77 11.32 -17.80
N ASP A 569 -27.00 11.42 -18.88
CA ASP A 569 -27.30 10.79 -20.18
C ASP A 569 -27.05 9.27 -20.20
N SER A 570 -26.40 8.73 -19.17
CA SER A 570 -26.10 7.30 -19.02
C SER A 570 -26.88 6.67 -17.86
N SER A 571 -27.74 7.44 -17.18
CA SER A 571 -28.60 6.95 -16.12
C SER A 571 -29.81 6.22 -16.69
N PRO A 572 -30.35 5.18 -16.02
CA PRO A 572 -31.55 4.50 -16.51
C PRO A 572 -32.77 5.45 -16.48
N ASP A 573 -33.45 5.59 -17.62
CA ASP A 573 -34.68 6.41 -17.76
C ASP A 573 -35.80 6.01 -16.80
N TYR A 574 -35.78 4.77 -16.31
CA TYR A 574 -36.77 4.22 -15.39
C TYR A 574 -36.12 3.86 -14.05
N LEU A 575 -36.15 4.80 -13.11
CA LEU A 575 -36.21 4.45 -11.69
C LEU A 575 -37.51 3.66 -11.48
N VAL A 576 -37.43 2.33 -11.54
CA VAL A 576 -38.53 1.48 -11.10
C VAL A 576 -38.77 1.83 -9.64
N LYS A 577 -39.79 2.68 -9.37
CA LYS A 577 -40.35 2.87 -8.04
C LYS A 577 -40.52 1.48 -7.45
N LYS A 578 -39.74 1.12 -6.43
CA LYS A 578 -39.96 -0.08 -5.61
C LYS A 578 -41.35 0.02 -4.99
N THR A 579 -42.36 -0.32 -5.77
CA THR A 579 -43.77 -0.43 -5.39
C THR A 579 -44.12 -1.90 -5.37
N THR A 580 -43.39 -2.64 -4.54
CA THR A 580 -43.80 -3.96 -4.07
C THR A 580 -43.75 -4.00 -2.55
N LYS A 581 -44.44 -3.03 -1.90
CA LYS A 581 -45.27 -3.41 -0.76
C LYS A 581 -46.37 -4.30 -1.33
N GLY A 582 -46.36 -5.57 -0.94
CA GLY A 582 -47.10 -6.66 -1.57
C GLY A 582 -48.54 -6.31 -1.95
N LYS A 583 -48.84 -6.34 -3.25
CA LYS A 583 -50.21 -6.61 -3.69
C LYS A 583 -50.47 -8.08 -3.35
N ARG A 584 -51.38 -8.32 -2.40
CA ARG A 584 -51.93 -9.66 -2.11
C ARG A 584 -52.33 -10.31 -3.43
N GLY A 585 -51.74 -11.47 -3.73
CA GLY A 585 -52.14 -12.29 -4.86
C GLY A 585 -53.63 -12.64 -4.78
N ARG A 586 -54.26 -12.72 -5.95
CA ARG A 586 -55.66 -13.11 -6.16
C ARG A 586 -55.98 -14.39 -5.36
N PRO A 587 -57.05 -14.44 -4.55
CA PRO A 587 -57.38 -15.63 -3.77
C PRO A 587 -57.64 -16.82 -4.69
N ARG A 588 -57.14 -17.99 -4.28
CA ARG A 588 -57.24 -19.26 -5.00
C ARG A 588 -58.73 -19.67 -5.09
N LYS A 589 -59.24 -19.97 -6.29
CA LYS A 589 -60.60 -20.53 -6.49
C LYS A 589 -60.76 -21.82 -5.67
N GLN A 590 -61.80 -21.89 -4.84
CA GLN A 590 -62.20 -23.10 -4.15
C GLN A 590 -62.61 -24.18 -5.16
N LYS A 591 -62.09 -25.40 -5.00
CA LYS A 591 -62.55 -26.59 -5.74
C LYS A 591 -63.93 -26.98 -5.18
N VAL A 592 -64.94 -26.95 -6.03
CA VAL A 592 -66.24 -27.60 -5.78
C VAL A 592 -66.00 -29.10 -5.82
N VAL A 593 -66.31 -29.80 -4.73
CA VAL A 593 -66.41 -31.26 -4.69
C VAL A 593 -67.86 -31.58 -5.00
N GLU A 594 -68.13 -32.09 -6.20
CA GLU A 594 -69.42 -32.71 -6.51
C GLU A 594 -69.40 -34.15 -5.97
N THR A 595 -70.26 -34.40 -5.00
CA THR A 595 -70.65 -35.72 -4.52
C THR A 595 -71.45 -36.40 -5.63
N ILE A 596 -70.97 -37.55 -6.11
CA ILE A 596 -71.74 -38.45 -6.97
C ILE A 596 -72.31 -39.56 -6.09
N HIS A 597 -73.60 -39.81 -6.24
CA HIS A 597 -74.35 -40.93 -5.66
C HIS A 597 -73.88 -42.28 -6.20
#